data_AF-A0A841AJ85-F1
#
_entry.id   AF-A0A841AJ85-F1
#
_cell.length_a   1.000
_cell.length_b   1.000
_cell.length_c   1.000
_cell.angle_alpha   90.00
_cell.angle_beta   90.00
_cell.angle_gamma   90.00
#
_symmetry.space_group_name_H-M   'P 1'
#
loop_
_entity.id
_entity.type
_entity.pdbx_description
1 polymer ?
#
loop_
_entity_poly.entity_id
_entity_poly.type
_entity_poly.pdbx_seq_one_letter_code
_entity_poly.pdbx_strand_id
1 'polypeptide(L)'
;MALPLRFRVIQLLWAAGFLVGTTTHIADLVTGGPDVYAGYPEGARLFWVALTVLDPLTVVLVLLRKRAGIALGAAVMIADVSVNLTVAATIGGFGAFGLVNQTVFCVFVLATAYPLWRVFAMPR
;
A
#
# COMPACT_ATOMS: atom_id res chain seq x y z
N MET A 1 16.80 -0.74 -21.82
CA MET A 1 15.51 -0.91 -22.50
C MET A 1 14.42 -0.12 -21.78
N ALA A 2 13.69 0.70 -22.52
CA ALA A 2 12.54 1.43 -21.98
C ALA A 2 11.42 0.44 -21.62
N LEU A 3 10.71 0.72 -20.52
CA LEU A 3 9.58 -0.10 -20.09
C LEU A 3 8.39 0.17 -21.04
N PRO A 4 7.72 -0.87 -21.58
CA PRO A 4 6.53 -0.66 -22.40
C PRO A 4 5.49 0.18 -21.66
N LEU A 5 4.78 1.07 -22.38
CA LEU A 5 3.87 2.06 -21.79
C LEU A 5 2.91 1.44 -20.76
N ARG A 6 2.30 0.29 -21.08
CA ARG A 6 1.39 -0.43 -20.18
C ARG A 6 1.99 -0.72 -18.80
N PHE A 7 3.25 -1.18 -18.75
CA PHE A 7 3.91 -1.53 -17.48
C PHE A 7 4.37 -0.28 -16.75
N ARG A 8 4.69 0.80 -17.47
CA ARG A 8 4.96 2.11 -16.87
C ARG A 8 3.71 2.69 -16.22
N VAL A 9 2.56 2.57 -16.87
CA VAL A 9 1.27 2.98 -16.29
C VAL A 9 0.98 2.16 -15.02
N ILE A 10 1.09 0.82 -15.07
CA ILE A 10 0.89 -0.02 -13.88
C ILE A 10 1.86 0.38 -12.76
N GLN A 11 3.14 0.58 -13.06
CA GLN A 11 4.16 1.01 -12.10
C GLN A 11 3.79 2.36 -11.43
N LEU A 12 3.28 3.32 -12.20
CA LEU A 12 2.84 4.62 -11.69
C LEU A 12 1.54 4.51 -10.88
N LEU A 13 0.62 3.63 -11.27
CA LEU A 13 -0.60 3.37 -10.50
C LEU A 13 -0.29 2.73 -9.15
N TRP A 14 0.66 1.79 -9.08
CA TRP A 14 1.19 1.29 -7.81
C TRP A 14 1.72 2.44 -6.97
N ALA A 15 2.62 3.25 -7.54
CA ALA A 15 3.23 4.36 -6.82
C ALA A 15 2.18 5.35 -6.27
N ALA A 16 1.19 5.72 -7.09
CA ALA A 16 0.12 6.61 -6.69
C ALA A 16 -0.72 6.03 -5.54
N GLY A 17 -1.12 4.76 -5.61
CA GLY A 17 -1.93 4.13 -4.56
C GLY A 17 -1.21 4.05 -3.20
N PHE A 18 0.07 3.66 -3.19
CA PHE A 18 0.89 3.66 -1.97
C PHE A 18 1.10 5.08 -1.42
N LEU A 19 1.29 6.09 -2.28
CA LEU A 19 1.40 7.48 -1.83
C LEU A 19 0.09 7.99 -1.23
N VAL A 20 -1.07 7.59 -1.74
CA VAL A 20 -2.38 7.91 -1.14
C VAL A 20 -2.47 7.34 0.28
N GLY A 21 -2.10 6.06 0.48
CA GLY A 21 -2.02 5.44 1.82
C GLY A 21 -1.10 6.20 2.77
N THR A 22 0.13 6.47 2.32
CA THR A 22 1.11 7.29 3.05
C THR A 22 0.52 8.63 3.49
N THR A 23 -0.06 9.38 2.55
CA THR A 23 -0.60 10.72 2.82
C THR A 23 -1.78 10.68 3.78
N THR A 24 -2.58 9.61 3.76
CA THR A 24 -3.71 9.43 4.67
C THR A 24 -3.19 9.27 6.10
N HIS A 25 -2.25 8.36 6.34
CA HIS A 25 -1.70 8.14 7.69
C HIS A 25 -0.88 9.32 8.20
N ILE A 26 -0.17 10.04 7.33
CA ILE A 26 0.51 11.28 7.71
C ILE A 26 -0.52 12.35 8.09
N ALA A 27 -1.60 12.51 7.31
CA ALA A 27 -2.65 13.48 7.61
C ALA A 27 -3.33 13.17 8.96
N ASP A 28 -3.63 11.90 9.24
CA ASP A 28 -4.16 11.46 10.52
C ASP A 28 -3.23 11.82 11.68
N LEU A 29 -1.93 11.53 11.56
CA LEU A 29 -0.94 11.84 12.60
C LEU A 29 -0.73 13.35 12.80
N VAL A 30 -0.76 14.13 11.72
CA VAL A 30 -0.59 15.60 11.78
C VAL A 30 -1.83 16.26 12.40
N THR A 31 -3.03 15.77 12.08
CA THR A 31 -4.29 16.38 12.52
C THR A 31 -4.76 15.89 13.89
N GLY A 32 -4.59 14.60 14.18
CA GLY A 32 -5.01 13.94 15.43
C GLY A 32 -3.89 13.77 16.47
N GLY A 33 -2.63 14.02 16.09
CA GLY A 33 -1.47 13.86 16.95
C GLY A 33 -0.99 12.40 17.10
N PRO A 34 0.03 12.15 17.95
CA PRO A 34 0.63 10.82 18.12
C PRO A 34 -0.36 9.73 18.60
N ASP A 35 -1.40 10.14 19.31
CA ASP A 35 -2.42 9.26 19.89
C ASP A 35 -3.67 9.10 19.01
N VAL A 36 -3.64 9.56 17.75
CA VAL A 36 -4.79 9.48 16.82
C VAL A 36 -5.39 8.07 16.72
N TYR A 37 -4.57 7.02 16.91
CA TYR A 37 -5.04 5.63 16.87
C TYR A 37 -5.27 4.99 18.24
N ALA A 38 -5.28 5.73 19.35
CA ALA A 38 -5.34 5.18 20.71
C ALA A 38 -6.56 4.27 21.00
N GLY A 39 -7.65 4.45 20.26
CA GLY A 39 -8.86 3.61 20.37
C GLY A 39 -8.76 2.23 19.70
N TYR A 40 -7.63 1.88 19.07
CA TYR A 40 -7.47 0.65 18.29
C TYR A 40 -6.42 -0.30 18.88
N PRO A 41 -6.46 -1.60 18.52
CA PRO A 41 -5.47 -2.58 18.98
C PRO A 41 -4.04 -2.15 18.66
N GLU A 42 -3.12 -2.34 19.60
CA GLU A 42 -1.73 -1.88 19.48
C GLU A 42 -1.06 -2.30 18.17
N GLY A 43 -1.26 -3.54 17.74
CA GLY A 43 -0.72 -4.05 16.47
C GLY A 43 -1.21 -3.25 15.24
N ALA A 44 -2.49 -2.87 15.19
CA ALA A 44 -3.05 -2.07 14.11
C ALA A 44 -2.48 -0.64 14.14
N ARG A 45 -2.34 -0.04 15.34
CA ARG A 45 -1.73 1.28 15.53
C ARG A 45 -0.31 1.33 14.98
N LEU A 46 0.52 0.37 15.40
CA LEU A 46 1.91 0.26 14.96
C LEU A 46 1.99 0.04 13.45
N PHE A 47 1.10 -0.78 12.90
CA PHE A 47 1.03 -1.03 11.47
C PHE A 47 0.70 0.23 10.67
N TRP A 48 -0.35 0.99 11.03
CA TRP A 48 -0.71 2.24 10.32
C TRP A 48 0.40 3.29 10.40
N VAL A 49 1.08 3.41 11.54
CA VAL A 49 2.27 4.29 11.63
C VAL A 49 3.39 3.78 10.72
N ALA A 50 3.65 2.46 10.68
CA ALA A 50 4.68 1.88 9.83
C ALA A 50 4.42 2.10 8.33
N LEU A 51 3.16 2.22 7.90
CA LEU A 51 2.80 2.53 6.50
C LEU A 51 3.37 3.87 6.03
N THR A 52 3.60 4.83 6.93
CA THR A 52 4.31 6.09 6.58
C THR A 52 5.73 5.88 6.07
N VAL A 53 6.32 4.70 6.29
CA VAL A 53 7.66 4.30 5.83
C VAL A 53 7.59 3.18 4.80
N LEU A 54 6.76 2.16 5.02
CA LEU A 54 6.66 1.00 4.13
C LEU A 54 6.11 1.36 2.75
N ASP A 55 5.17 2.29 2.68
CA ASP A 55 4.57 2.72 1.41
C ASP A 55 5.58 3.51 0.56
N PRO A 56 6.27 4.56 1.07
CA PRO A 56 7.32 5.24 0.30
C PRO A 56 8.47 4.31 -0.09
N LEU A 57 8.85 3.37 0.79
CA LEU A 57 9.86 2.37 0.45
C LEU A 57 9.40 1.50 -0.72
N THR A 58 8.14 1.05 -0.70
CA THR A 58 7.54 0.31 -1.81
C THR A 58 7.56 1.13 -3.09
N VAL A 59 7.15 2.39 -3.04
CA VAL A 59 7.18 3.33 -4.18
C VAL A 59 8.59 3.42 -4.76
N VAL A 60 9.60 3.68 -3.93
CA VAL A 60 10.99 3.80 -4.35
C VAL A 60 11.48 2.51 -5.01
N LEU A 61 11.26 1.35 -4.37
CA LEU A 61 11.69 0.07 -4.92
C LEU A 61 10.99 -0.27 -6.25
N VAL A 62 9.69 0.01 -6.36
CA VAL A 62 8.91 -0.18 -7.57
C VAL A 62 9.39 0.74 -8.67
N LEU A 63 9.60 2.04 -8.41
CA LEU A 63 10.13 3.01 -9.38
C LEU A 63 11.54 2.66 -9.86
N LEU A 64 12.40 2.16 -8.96
CA LEU A 64 13.73 1.63 -9.27
C LEU A 64 13.69 0.25 -9.95
N ARG A 65 12.49 -0.29 -10.23
CA ARG A 65 12.26 -1.60 -10.86
C ARG A 65 12.94 -2.74 -10.13
N LYS A 66 12.92 -2.72 -8.81
CA LYS A 66 13.45 -3.78 -7.95
C LYS A 66 12.35 -4.78 -7.63
N ARG A 67 12.62 -6.08 -7.83
CA ARG A 67 11.68 -7.16 -7.48
C ARG A 67 11.27 -7.13 -6.01
N ALA A 68 12.16 -6.68 -5.12
CA ALA A 68 11.86 -6.46 -3.72
C ALA A 68 10.65 -5.53 -3.50
N GLY A 69 10.44 -4.52 -4.37
CA GLY A 69 9.27 -3.63 -4.28
C GLY A 69 7.96 -4.33 -4.64
N ILE A 70 8.00 -5.33 -5.51
CA ILE A 70 6.82 -6.14 -5.85
C ILE A 70 6.43 -7.04 -4.67
N ALA A 71 7.41 -7.71 -4.07
CA ALA A 71 7.19 -8.55 -2.89
C ALA A 71 6.69 -7.72 -1.70
N LEU A 72 7.35 -6.59 -1.41
CA LEU A 72 6.96 -5.68 -0.34
C LEU A 72 5.56 -5.13 -0.57
N GLY A 73 5.26 -4.61 -1.77
CA GLY A 73 3.94 -4.05 -2.06
C GLY A 73 2.81 -5.07 -1.95
N ALA A 74 3.01 -6.30 -2.41
CA ALA A 74 2.02 -7.36 -2.24
C ALA A 74 1.80 -7.69 -0.75
N ALA A 75 2.88 -7.80 0.04
CA ALA A 75 2.79 -8.07 1.47
C ALA A 75 2.07 -6.94 2.23
N VAL A 76 2.42 -5.68 1.93
CA VAL A 76 1.76 -4.50 2.52
C VAL A 76 0.27 -4.48 2.21
N MET A 77 -0.13 -4.67 0.95
CA MET A 77 -1.55 -4.64 0.58
C MET A 77 -2.37 -5.78 1.19
N ILE A 78 -1.79 -6.98 1.32
CA ILE A 78 -2.46 -8.11 2.00
C ILE A 78 -2.64 -7.78 3.48
N ALA A 79 -1.60 -7.29 4.14
CA ALA A 79 -1.65 -6.93 5.55
C ALA A 79 -2.65 -5.81 5.81
N ASP A 80 -2.61 -4.75 5.00
CA ASP A 80 -3.48 -3.57 5.13
C ASP A 80 -4.96 -3.92 5.00
N VAL A 81 -5.35 -4.62 3.92
CA VAL A 81 -6.73 -5.07 3.75
C VAL A 81 -7.16 -5.99 4.90
N SER A 82 -6.28 -6.89 5.35
CA SER A 82 -6.60 -7.84 6.43
C SER A 82 -6.81 -7.14 7.77
N VAL A 83 -5.92 -6.20 8.13
CA VAL A 83 -6.03 -5.40 9.35
C VAL A 83 -7.29 -4.55 9.30
N ASN A 84 -7.50 -3.80 8.21
CA ASN A 84 -8.60 -2.85 8.11
C ASN A 84 -9.97 -3.56 8.05
N LEU A 85 -10.09 -4.71 7.37
CA LEU A 85 -11.31 -5.51 7.42
C LEU A 85 -11.57 -6.10 8.81
N THR A 86 -10.52 -6.55 9.50
CA THR A 86 -10.65 -7.08 10.87
C THR A 86 -11.11 -6.00 11.83
N VAL A 87 -10.48 -4.82 11.80
CA VAL A 87 -10.88 -3.69 12.64
C VAL A 87 -12.30 -3.23 12.28
N ALA A 88 -12.64 -3.14 11.00
CA ALA A 88 -14.01 -2.78 10.58
C ALA A 88 -15.06 -3.78 11.08
N ALA A 89 -14.76 -5.08 11.06
CA ALA A 89 -15.69 -6.13 11.48
C ALA A 89 -15.82 -6.25 13.02
N THR A 90 -14.79 -5.86 13.77
CA THR A 90 -14.73 -6.07 15.23
C THR A 90 -14.97 -4.80 16.05
N ILE A 91 -14.54 -3.64 15.53
CA ILE A 91 -14.58 -2.35 16.24
C ILE A 91 -15.42 -1.33 15.47
N GLY A 92 -15.38 -1.37 14.13
CA GLY A 92 -16.07 -0.40 13.27
C GLY A 92 -15.28 0.91 13.09
N GLY A 93 -15.98 1.97 12.70
CA GLY A 93 -15.39 3.30 12.47
C GLY A 93 -14.79 3.54 11.08
N PHE A 94 -14.91 2.58 10.15
CA PHE A 94 -14.41 2.71 8.78
C PHE A 94 -15.52 3.02 7.80
N GLY A 95 -15.30 4.04 6.96
CA GLY A 95 -16.19 4.35 5.84
C GLY A 95 -16.08 3.30 4.73
N ALA A 96 -17.22 2.90 4.15
CA ALA A 96 -17.26 1.92 3.06
C ALA A 96 -16.37 2.32 1.86
N PHE A 97 -16.26 3.62 1.59
CA PHE A 97 -15.40 4.15 0.52
C PHE A 97 -13.92 3.72 0.69
N GLY A 98 -13.36 3.86 1.89
CA GLY A 98 -11.96 3.49 2.15
C GLY A 98 -11.75 1.99 2.02
N LEU A 99 -12.64 1.18 2.62
CA LEU A 99 -12.57 -0.29 2.59
C LEU A 99 -12.68 -0.85 1.16
N VAL A 100 -13.55 -0.27 0.33
CA VAL A 100 -13.69 -0.69 -1.07
C VAL A 100 -12.46 -0.30 -1.87
N ASN A 101 -11.99 0.95 -1.77
CA ASN A 101 -10.85 1.42 -2.56
C ASN A 101 -9.56 0.65 -2.26
N GLN A 102 -9.22 0.44 -0.98
CA GLN A 102 -8.03 -0.35 -0.62
C GLN A 102 -8.13 -1.79 -1.12
N THR A 103 -9.32 -2.39 -1.11
CA THR A 103 -9.54 -3.77 -1.57
C THR A 103 -9.39 -3.88 -3.07
N VAL A 104 -9.99 -2.93 -3.83
CA VAL A 104 -9.82 -2.85 -5.29
C VAL A 104 -8.35 -2.63 -5.65
N PHE A 105 -7.66 -1.75 -4.93
CA PHE A 105 -6.23 -1.50 -5.14
C PHE A 105 -5.39 -2.75 -4.81
N CYS A 106 -5.70 -3.48 -3.76
CA CYS A 106 -5.05 -4.74 -3.40
C CYS A 106 -5.22 -5.79 -4.51
N VAL A 107 -6.44 -5.99 -5.01
CA VAL A 107 -6.71 -6.88 -6.14
C VAL A 107 -5.90 -6.46 -7.37
N PHE A 108 -5.84 -5.17 -7.67
CA PHE A 108 -5.03 -4.63 -8.77
C PHE A 108 -3.53 -4.93 -8.59
N VAL A 109 -2.98 -4.68 -7.39
CA VAL A 109 -1.58 -4.98 -7.03
C VAL A 109 -1.30 -6.47 -7.22
N LEU A 110 -2.11 -7.36 -6.65
CA LEU A 110 -1.90 -8.80 -6.76
C LEU A 110 -2.02 -9.31 -8.21
N ALA A 111 -2.99 -8.81 -8.98
CA ALA A 111 -3.18 -9.18 -10.38
C ALA A 111 -2.01 -8.75 -11.27
N THR A 112 -1.32 -7.66 -10.93
CA THR A 112 -0.23 -7.09 -11.73
C THR A 112 1.17 -7.40 -11.19
N ALA A 113 1.28 -8.00 -10.00
CA ALA A 113 2.53 -8.36 -9.36
C ALA A 113 3.39 -9.31 -10.20
N TYR A 114 2.83 -10.43 -10.67
CA TYR A 114 3.59 -11.40 -11.46
C TYR A 114 4.05 -10.86 -12.83
N PRO A 115 3.21 -10.17 -13.62
CA PRO A 115 3.67 -9.48 -14.83
C PRO A 115 4.81 -8.51 -14.58
N LEU A 116 4.71 -7.65 -13.55
CA LEU A 116 5.79 -6.71 -13.20
C LEU A 116 7.06 -7.43 -12.73
N TRP A 117 6.93 -8.51 -11.94
CA TRP A 117 8.05 -9.32 -11.46
C TRP A 117 8.90 -9.88 -12.60
N ARG A 118 8.25 -10.38 -13.65
CA ARG A 118 8.91 -10.87 -14.86
C ARG A 118 9.60 -9.76 -15.61
N VAL A 119 8.96 -8.59 -15.73
CA VAL A 119 9.52 -7.46 -16.48
C VAL A 119 10.72 -6.84 -15.76
N PHE A 120 10.69 -6.75 -14.44
CA PHE A 120 11.80 -6.23 -13.64
C PHE A 120 13.01 -7.18 -13.61
N ALA A 121 12.85 -8.41 -14.06
CA ALA A 121 13.93 -9.39 -14.23
C ALA A 121 14.80 -9.15 -15.45
N MET A 122 14.26 -8.47 -16.45
CA MET A 122 14.92 -8.36 -17.74
C MET A 122 16.14 -7.43 -17.63
N PRO A 123 17.26 -7.77 -18.30
CA PRO A 123 18.45 -6.91 -18.35
C PRO A 123 18.08 -5.50 -18.82
N ARG A 124 18.71 -4.49 -18.20
CA ARG A 124 18.47 -3.08 -18.52
C ARG A 124 19.21 -2.66 -19.77
#